data_AF-A0A9D4G8R8-F1
#
_entry.id   AF-A0A9D4G8R8-F1
#
_cell.length_a   1.000
_cell.length_b   1.000
_cell.length_c   1.000
_cell.angle_alpha   90.00
_cell.angle_beta   90.00
_cell.angle_gamma   90.00
#
_symmetry.space_group_name_H-M   'P 1'
#
loop_
_entity.id
_entity.type
_entity.pdbx_description
1 polymer ?
#
loop_
_entity_poly.entity_id
_entity_poly.type
_entity_poly.pdbx_seq_one_letter_code
_entity_poly.pdbx_strand_id
1 'polypeptide(L)'
;MKSYKQDNLVDVIGESDMAHGALQGVLALQKLVNSVPFDQNIVNKYSFSYERAVLAYNVSLNDASNIKSLQTMIDEKVMSQGVARKVAESGLQLKHLRTVSKRNGLSVLRSLLSEVTNGQIRVTKSETIICAIAIICCWISNQL
;
A
#
# COMPACT_ATOMS: atom_id res chain seq x y z
N MET A 1 -11.23 -11.96 18.91
CA MET A 1 -12.14 -11.94 17.75
C MET A 1 -11.65 -12.98 16.75
N LYS A 2 -12.47 -13.95 16.34
CA LYS A 2 -12.08 -14.88 15.26
C LYS A 2 -11.91 -14.06 13.97
N SER A 3 -10.84 -14.32 13.21
CA SER A 3 -10.51 -13.60 11.97
C SER A 3 -11.67 -13.71 10.95
N TYR A 4 -11.94 -12.66 10.16
CA TYR A 4 -12.88 -12.69 9.02
C TYR A 4 -12.31 -13.42 7.79
N LYS A 5 -11.48 -14.44 8.02
CA LYS A 5 -11.01 -15.31 6.93
C LYS A 5 -12.20 -16.08 6.40
N GLN A 6 -12.23 -16.32 5.09
CA GLN A 6 -13.31 -17.06 4.45
C GLN A 6 -13.56 -18.41 5.14
N ASP A 7 -12.50 -19.16 5.46
CA ASP A 7 -12.57 -20.45 6.17
C ASP A 7 -13.29 -20.37 7.53
N ASN A 8 -13.22 -19.22 8.21
CA ASN A 8 -13.93 -19.03 9.48
C ASN A 8 -15.38 -18.55 9.28
N LEU A 9 -15.70 -17.99 8.11
CA LEU A 9 -17.01 -17.44 7.78
C LEU A 9 -17.94 -18.50 7.19
N VAL A 10 -17.40 -19.45 6.43
CA VAL A 10 -18.17 -20.58 5.87
C VAL A 10 -18.82 -21.43 6.96
N ASP A 11 -18.16 -21.57 8.12
CA ASP A 11 -18.72 -22.22 9.32
C ASP A 11 -20.05 -21.58 9.76
N VAL A 12 -20.19 -20.26 9.60
CA VAL A 12 -21.38 -19.50 10.02
C VAL A 12 -22.59 -19.82 9.13
N ILE A 13 -22.35 -20.22 7.88
CA ILE A 13 -23.39 -20.62 6.92
C ILE A 13 -23.56 -22.13 6.83
N GLY A 14 -22.93 -22.90 7.72
CA GLY A 14 -23.07 -24.35 7.81
C GLY A 14 -22.24 -25.14 6.80
N GLU A 15 -21.20 -24.55 6.22
CA GLU A 15 -20.28 -25.20 5.28
C GLU A 15 -18.96 -25.49 6.00
N SER A 16 -18.66 -26.78 6.28
CA SER A 16 -17.51 -27.18 7.10
C SER A 16 -16.30 -27.69 6.32
N ASP A 17 -16.41 -27.87 5.00
CA ASP A 17 -15.36 -28.49 4.17
C ASP A 17 -15.02 -27.62 2.96
N MET A 18 -14.13 -26.65 3.18
CA MET A 18 -13.44 -25.95 2.10
C MET A 18 -12.26 -26.80 1.61
N ALA A 19 -12.54 -27.78 0.75
CA ALA A 19 -11.49 -28.42 -0.03
C ALA A 19 -10.68 -27.35 -0.76
N HIS A 20 -9.35 -27.37 -0.60
CA HIS A 20 -8.41 -26.26 -0.87
C HIS A 20 -8.23 -25.85 -2.36
N GLY A 21 -9.24 -26.05 -3.20
CA GLY A 21 -9.26 -25.66 -4.60
C GLY A 21 -9.84 -24.26 -4.84
N ALA A 22 -9.31 -23.55 -5.83
CA ALA A 22 -9.76 -22.20 -6.18
C ALA A 22 -11.27 -22.15 -6.52
N LEU A 23 -11.79 -23.18 -7.20
CA LEU A 23 -13.19 -23.27 -7.58
C LEU A 23 -14.11 -23.34 -6.35
N GLN A 24 -13.79 -24.20 -5.39
CA GLN A 24 -14.52 -24.36 -4.13
C GLN A 24 -14.44 -23.07 -3.31
N GLY A 25 -13.26 -22.42 -3.31
CA GLY A 25 -13.05 -21.06 -2.81
C GLY A 25 -14.09 -20.07 -3.35
N VAL A 26 -14.21 -19.98 -4.68
CA VAL A 26 -15.13 -19.05 -5.33
C VAL A 26 -16.60 -19.38 -5.05
N LEU A 27 -16.97 -20.67 -5.12
CA LEU A 27 -18.35 -21.11 -4.86
C LEU A 27 -18.81 -20.81 -3.43
N ALA A 28 -17.95 -21.06 -2.44
CA ALA A 28 -18.27 -20.74 -1.05
C ALA A 28 -18.30 -19.22 -0.80
N LEU A 29 -17.43 -18.44 -1.45
CA LEU A 29 -17.50 -16.99 -1.37
C LEU A 29 -18.81 -16.46 -1.97
N GLN A 30 -19.25 -17.02 -3.10
CA GLN A 30 -20.54 -16.66 -3.70
C GLN A 30 -21.71 -16.96 -2.76
N LYS A 31 -21.73 -18.14 -2.12
CA LYS A 31 -22.75 -18.49 -1.10
C LYS A 31 -22.74 -17.52 0.07
N LEU A 32 -21.55 -17.20 0.61
CA LEU A 32 -21.39 -16.23 1.70
C LEU A 32 -21.96 -14.87 1.31
N VAL A 33 -21.60 -14.36 0.13
CA VAL A 33 -22.07 -13.06 -0.33
C VAL A 33 -23.59 -13.05 -0.51
N ASN A 34 -24.17 -14.13 -1.04
CA ASN A 34 -25.62 -14.25 -1.23
C ASN A 34 -26.38 -14.44 0.10
N SER A 35 -25.74 -14.96 1.14
CA SER A 35 -26.35 -15.18 2.45
C SER A 35 -26.52 -13.90 3.28
N VAL A 36 -25.83 -12.82 2.90
CA VAL A 36 -25.83 -11.55 3.62
C VAL A 36 -26.56 -10.48 2.78
N PRO A 37 -27.59 -9.82 3.32
CA PRO A 37 -28.24 -8.72 2.63
C PRO A 37 -27.36 -7.47 2.70
N PHE A 38 -26.49 -7.29 1.70
CA PHE A 38 -25.65 -6.10 1.62
C PHE A 38 -26.43 -4.88 1.13
N ASP A 39 -26.26 -3.76 1.83
CA ASP A 39 -26.70 -2.46 1.34
C ASP A 39 -25.88 -2.07 0.10
N GLN A 40 -26.54 -1.67 -0.98
CA GLN A 40 -25.87 -1.34 -2.25
C GLN A 40 -24.86 -0.19 -2.11
N ASN A 41 -25.10 0.77 -1.20
CA ASN A 41 -24.14 1.83 -0.90
C ASN A 41 -22.87 1.28 -0.24
N ILE A 42 -23.00 0.26 0.61
CA ILE A 42 -21.85 -0.45 1.20
C ILE A 42 -21.11 -1.19 0.09
N VAL A 43 -21.81 -1.95 -0.76
CA VAL A 43 -21.19 -2.66 -1.89
C VAL A 43 -20.40 -1.67 -2.76
N ASN A 44 -21.02 -0.55 -3.15
CA ASN A 44 -20.37 0.46 -3.98
C ASN A 44 -19.16 1.10 -3.29
N LYS A 45 -19.24 1.35 -1.98
CA LYS A 45 -18.14 1.96 -1.20
C LYS A 45 -16.90 1.07 -1.13
N TYR A 46 -17.09 -0.25 -1.08
CA TYR A 46 -16.00 -1.22 -0.96
C TYR A 46 -15.66 -1.95 -2.27
N SER A 47 -16.36 -1.63 -3.36
CA SER A 47 -16.02 -2.07 -4.71
C SER A 47 -14.90 -1.21 -5.31
N PHE A 48 -14.22 -1.75 -6.32
CA PHE A 48 -13.20 -1.04 -7.07
C PHE A 48 -13.39 -1.27 -8.57
N SER A 49 -12.94 -0.32 -9.39
CA SER A 49 -13.01 -0.45 -10.84
C SER A 49 -11.92 -1.39 -11.36
N TYR A 50 -12.13 -1.94 -12.55
CA TYR A 50 -11.14 -2.78 -13.23
C TYR A 50 -9.80 -2.04 -13.41
N GLU A 51 -9.83 -0.77 -13.78
CA GLU A 51 -8.63 0.06 -13.95
C GLU A 51 -7.85 0.19 -12.65
N ARG A 52 -8.55 0.28 -11.51
CA ARG A 52 -7.92 0.30 -10.18
C ARG A 52 -7.33 -1.06 -9.81
N ALA A 53 -7.97 -2.16 -10.18
CA ALA A 53 -7.41 -3.50 -10.02
C ALA A 53 -6.11 -3.69 -10.80
N VAL A 54 -6.10 -3.27 -12.08
CA VAL A 54 -4.91 -3.32 -12.94
C VAL A 54 -3.79 -2.44 -12.40
N LEU A 55 -4.11 -1.22 -11.97
CA LEU A 55 -3.13 -0.32 -11.34
C LEU A 55 -2.52 -0.98 -10.09
N ALA A 56 -3.34 -1.53 -9.20
CA ALA A 56 -2.88 -2.17 -7.97
C ALA A 56 -2.00 -3.40 -8.25
N TYR A 57 -2.34 -4.20 -9.27
CA TYR A 57 -1.53 -5.32 -9.71
C TYR A 57 -0.17 -4.88 -10.27
N ASN A 58 -0.14 -3.83 -11.10
CA ASN A 58 1.11 -3.30 -11.64
C ASN A 58 2.00 -2.68 -10.54
N VAL A 59 1.39 -2.06 -9.53
CA VAL A 59 2.10 -1.57 -8.34
C VAL A 59 2.67 -2.76 -7.56
N SER A 60 1.89 -3.81 -7.31
CA SER A 60 2.34 -4.97 -6.54
C SER A 60 3.49 -5.74 -7.19
N LEU A 61 3.57 -5.77 -8.53
CA LEU A 61 4.72 -6.30 -9.26
C LEU A 61 6.02 -5.55 -8.96
N ASN A 62 5.93 -4.25 -8.68
CA ASN A 62 7.07 -3.38 -8.44
C ASN A 62 7.35 -3.14 -6.95
N ASP A 63 6.38 -3.42 -6.07
CA ASP A 63 6.45 -3.14 -4.63
C ASP A 63 7.67 -3.77 -3.95
N ALA A 64 7.98 -5.04 -4.28
CA ALA A 64 9.14 -5.70 -3.69
C ALA A 64 10.45 -4.99 -4.06
N SER A 65 10.60 -4.55 -5.31
CA SER A 65 11.77 -3.81 -5.77
C SER A 65 11.83 -2.38 -5.19
N ASN A 66 10.66 -1.73 -5.07
CA ASN A 66 10.54 -0.39 -4.53
C ASN A 66 10.86 -0.37 -3.04
N ILE A 67 10.27 -1.26 -2.24
CA ILE A 67 10.56 -1.43 -0.81
C ILE A 67 12.03 -1.81 -0.62
N LYS A 68 12.56 -2.76 -1.41
CA LYS A 68 13.98 -3.14 -1.31
C LYS A 68 14.91 -1.94 -1.54
N SER A 69 14.57 -1.03 -2.45
CA SER A 69 15.34 0.20 -2.66
C SER A 69 15.36 1.13 -1.44
N LEU A 70 14.36 1.01 -0.55
CA LEU A 70 14.21 1.82 0.66
C LEU A 70 14.71 1.09 1.92
N GLN A 71 15.14 -0.17 1.82
CA GLN A 71 15.51 -1.00 2.97
C GLN A 71 16.59 -0.33 3.82
N THR A 72 17.61 0.25 3.20
CA THR A 72 18.65 1.00 3.91
C THR A 72 18.07 2.16 4.74
N MET A 73 17.04 2.86 4.26
CA MET A 73 16.39 3.93 5.04
C MET A 73 15.54 3.39 6.20
N ILE A 74 15.03 2.16 6.09
CA ILE A 74 14.32 1.48 7.16
C ILE A 74 15.31 1.03 8.25
N ASP A 75 16.41 0.41 7.83
CA ASP A 75 17.45 -0.12 8.71
C ASP A 75 18.12 1.02 9.51
N GLU A 76 18.38 2.16 8.85
CA GLU A 76 18.90 3.40 9.46
C GLU A 76 17.83 4.20 10.25
N LYS A 77 16.62 3.64 10.44
CA LYS A 77 15.51 4.25 11.20
C LYS A 77 15.08 5.63 10.74
N VAL A 78 15.31 5.96 9.46
CA VAL A 78 14.87 7.21 8.84
C VAL A 78 13.37 7.25 8.68
N MET A 79 12.80 6.10 8.34
CA MET A 79 11.38 5.91 8.15
C MET A 79 10.95 4.53 8.64
N SER A 80 9.70 4.44 9.08
CA SER A 80 9.11 3.14 9.41
C SER A 80 8.80 2.35 8.14
N GLN A 81 8.67 1.04 8.28
CA GLN A 81 8.26 0.16 7.19
C GLN A 81 6.90 0.57 6.58
N GLY A 82 5.99 1.13 7.39
CA GLY A 82 4.71 1.64 6.91
C GLY A 82 4.85 2.88 6.02
N VAL A 83 5.78 3.79 6.34
CA VAL A 83 6.07 4.95 5.49
C VAL A 83 6.77 4.51 4.21
N ALA A 84 7.74 3.60 4.30
CA ALA A 84 8.42 3.05 3.13
C ALA A 84 7.44 2.35 2.17
N ARG A 85 6.45 1.63 2.71
CA ARG A 85 5.39 1.01 1.90
C ARG A 85 4.58 2.05 1.13
N LYS A 86 4.15 3.14 1.77
CA LYS A 86 3.42 4.22 1.08
C LYS A 86 4.26 4.89 -0.02
N VAL A 87 5.56 5.05 0.20
CA VAL A 87 6.50 5.53 -0.84
C VAL A 87 6.53 4.54 -2.01
N ALA A 88 6.66 3.24 -1.74
CA ALA A 88 6.70 2.20 -2.75
C ALA A 88 5.38 2.08 -3.54
N GLU A 89 4.24 2.09 -2.86
CA GLU A 89 2.88 2.09 -3.42
C GLU A 89 2.63 3.33 -4.28
N SER A 90 3.29 4.45 -3.95
CA SER A 90 3.31 5.67 -4.75
C SER A 90 4.21 5.58 -6.00
N GLY A 91 4.76 4.40 -6.29
CA GLY A 91 5.70 4.15 -7.39
C GLY A 91 7.09 4.78 -7.17
N LEU A 92 7.41 5.20 -5.95
CA LEU A 92 8.66 5.89 -5.64
C LEU A 92 9.72 4.91 -5.13
N GLN A 93 10.96 5.18 -5.51
CA GLN A 93 12.16 4.47 -5.09
C GLN A 93 13.14 5.47 -4.48
N LEU A 94 14.18 4.99 -3.78
CA LEU A 94 15.23 5.85 -3.23
C LEU A 94 15.84 6.79 -4.29
N LYS A 95 16.03 6.32 -5.52
CA LYS A 95 16.57 7.16 -6.63
C LYS A 95 15.67 8.37 -6.95
N HIS A 96 14.35 8.22 -6.85
CA HIS A 96 13.40 9.30 -7.08
C HIS A 96 13.49 10.34 -5.94
N LEU A 97 13.53 9.86 -4.69
CA LEU A 97 13.68 10.74 -3.52
C LEU A 97 15.00 11.52 -3.56
N ARG A 98 16.10 10.86 -3.95
CA ARG A 98 17.41 11.50 -4.16
C ARG A 98 17.35 12.58 -5.24
N THR A 99 16.74 12.26 -6.38
CA THR A 99 16.63 13.19 -7.51
C THR A 99 15.85 14.44 -7.12
N VAL A 100 14.70 14.28 -6.46
CA VAL A 100 13.85 15.39 -6.00
C VAL A 100 14.58 16.21 -4.94
N SER A 101 15.22 15.56 -3.95
CA SER A 101 15.97 16.25 -2.90
C SER A 101 17.12 17.09 -3.46
N LYS A 102 17.86 16.56 -4.45
CA LYS A 102 19.01 17.24 -5.07
C LYS A 102 18.61 18.40 -6.00
N ARG A 103 17.58 18.21 -6.82
CA ARG A 103 17.23 19.17 -7.90
C ARG A 103 16.22 20.22 -7.48
N ASN A 104 15.28 19.85 -6.62
CA ASN A 104 14.09 20.64 -6.36
C ASN A 104 13.96 21.04 -4.88
N GLY A 105 14.87 20.55 -4.03
CA GLY A 105 14.97 20.92 -2.63
C GLY A 105 13.84 20.38 -1.75
N LEU A 106 13.89 20.78 -0.48
CA LEU A 106 12.99 20.29 0.57
C LEU A 106 11.52 20.61 0.31
N SER A 107 11.20 21.76 -0.29
CA SER A 107 9.83 22.19 -0.54
C SER A 107 9.10 21.27 -1.52
N VAL A 108 9.76 20.84 -2.59
CA VAL A 108 9.17 19.93 -3.58
C VAL A 108 9.08 18.51 -3.02
N LEU A 109 10.08 18.06 -2.27
CA LEU A 109 9.99 16.78 -1.56
C LEU A 109 8.81 16.77 -0.59
N ARG A 110 8.62 17.84 0.18
CA ARG A 110 7.46 18.01 1.07
C ARG A 110 6.15 17.91 0.29
N SER A 111 6.01 18.67 -0.79
CA SER A 111 4.81 18.63 -1.63
C SER A 111 4.53 17.22 -2.16
N LEU A 112 5.56 16.51 -2.63
CA LEU A 112 5.44 15.16 -3.16
C LEU A 112 4.96 14.15 -2.11
N LEU A 113 5.51 14.20 -0.89
CA LEU A 113 5.21 13.22 0.16
C LEU A 113 3.91 13.53 0.91
N SER A 114 3.52 14.80 0.99
CA SER A 114 2.34 15.26 1.72
C SER A 114 1.11 15.50 0.84
N GLU A 115 1.23 15.28 -0.48
CA GLU A 115 0.15 15.35 -1.46
C GLU A 115 -1.09 14.58 -0.97
N VAL A 116 -2.28 15.13 -1.20
CA VAL A 116 -3.54 14.47 -0.88
C VAL A 116 -4.13 13.90 -2.16
N THR A 117 -4.25 12.58 -2.24
CA THR A 117 -4.85 11.88 -3.36
C THR A 117 -6.09 11.14 -2.86
N ASN A 118 -7.26 11.37 -3.47
CA ASN A 118 -8.53 10.77 -3.05
C ASN A 118 -8.84 10.95 -1.55
N GLY A 119 -8.52 12.13 -1.00
CA GLY A 119 -8.74 12.46 0.42
C GLY A 119 -7.75 11.82 1.39
N GLN A 120 -6.78 11.03 0.92
CA GLN A 120 -5.74 10.42 1.74
C GLN A 120 -4.37 11.04 1.48
N ILE A 121 -3.55 11.13 2.53
CA ILE A 121 -2.17 11.58 2.41
C ILE A 121 -1.37 10.51 1.67
N ARG A 122 -0.71 10.92 0.59
CA ARG A 122 0.07 10.04 -0.28
C ARG A 122 1.14 9.26 0.47
N VAL A 123 1.98 9.93 1.27
CA VAL A 123 2.99 9.26 2.11
C VAL A 123 2.91 9.71 3.57
N THR A 124 3.23 10.97 3.85
CA THR A 124 3.31 11.51 5.21
C THR A 124 3.25 13.03 5.23
N LYS A 125 2.72 13.59 6.31
CA LYS A 125 2.80 15.03 6.64
C LYS A 125 3.80 15.33 7.75
N SER A 126 4.51 14.31 8.26
CA SER A 126 5.48 14.50 9.33
C SER A 126 6.72 15.20 8.81
N GLU A 127 6.90 16.46 9.20
CA GLU A 127 8.09 17.25 8.85
C GLU A 127 9.39 16.61 9.33
N THR A 128 9.39 15.96 10.49
CA THR A 128 10.55 15.22 10.99
C THR A 128 11.00 14.15 10.00
N ILE A 129 10.05 13.36 9.47
CA ILE A 129 10.34 12.30 8.50
C ILE A 129 10.79 12.91 7.17
N ILE A 130 10.10 13.95 6.69
CA ILE A 130 10.42 14.61 5.42
C ILE A 130 11.83 15.20 5.45
N CYS A 131 12.20 15.89 6.53
CA CYS A 131 13.54 16.43 6.73
C CYS A 131 14.60 15.32 6.83
N ALA A 132 14.33 14.25 7.57
CA ALA A 132 15.26 13.11 7.69
C ALA A 132 15.54 12.44 6.33
N ILE A 133 14.49 12.24 5.51
CA ILE A 133 14.61 11.75 4.13
C ILE A 133 15.49 12.68 3.30
N ALA A 134 15.24 14.00 3.37
CA ALA A 134 16.00 14.99 2.61
C ALA A 134 17.49 14.98 2.98
N ILE A 135 17.82 14.98 4.28
CA ILE A 135 19.19 14.97 4.79
C ILE A 135 19.95 13.76 4.26
N ILE A 136 19.37 12.56 4.38
CA ILE A 136 20.02 11.33 3.95
C ILE A 136 20.13 11.25 2.43
N CYS A 137 19.10 11.70 1.71
CA CYS A 137 19.16 11.78 0.26
C CYS A 137 20.26 12.75 -0.24
N CYS A 138 20.48 13.86 0.46
CA CYS A 138 21.59 14.79 0.20
C CYS A 138 22.94 14.15 0.55
N TRP A 139 23.06 13.50 1.71
CA TRP A 139 24.30 12.86 2.16
C TRP A 139 24.76 11.75 1.20
N ILE A 140 23.86 10.82 0.82
CA ILE A 140 24.15 9.74 -0.13
C ILE A 140 24.53 10.30 -1.51
N SER A 141 24.04 11.48 -1.88
CA SER A 141 24.31 12.10 -3.18
C SER A 141 25.61 12.90 -3.26
N ASN A 142 26.30 13.09 -2.13
CA ASN A 142 27.62 13.75 -2.05
C ASN A 142 28.77 12.75 -1.84
N GLN A 143 28.47 11.45 -1.80
CA GLN A 143 29.44 10.34 -1.65
C GLN A 143 29.78 9.67 -3.01
N LEU A 144 29.24 10.18 -4.12
CA LEU A 144 29.48 9.78 -5.52
C LEU A 144 29.82 11.02 -6.34
#